data_AF-A0A0S8BLA5-F1
#
_entry.id   AF-A0A0S8BLA5-F1
#
_cell.length_a   1.000
_cell.length_b   1.000
_cell.length_c   1.000
_cell.angle_alpha   90.00
_cell.angle_beta   90.00
_cell.angle_gamma   90.00
#
_symmetry.space_group_name_H-M   'P 1'
#
loop_
_entity.id
_entity.type
_entity.pdbx_description
1 polymer ?
#
loop_
_entity_poly.entity_id
_entity_poly.type
_entity_poly.pdbx_seq_one_letter_code
_entity_poly.pdbx_strand_id
1 'polypeptide(L)'
;MTEGMVISEDQGVELLAFLITSARCHLDDPPDYGSMRLLDAAERLSDFMKERASPETQQLLALILKESPRVQSTIADRDQYTSLLDELCRDVARHLVEHSMVVADR
;
A
#
# COMPACT_ATOMS: atom_id res chain seq x y z
N MET A 1 -4.72 20.20 4.45
CA MET A 1 -5.01 21.08 3.30
C MET A 1 -5.50 20.18 2.18
N THR A 2 -6.71 20.41 1.68
CA THR A 2 -7.45 19.47 0.79
C THR A 2 -7.64 20.01 -0.63
N GLU A 3 -7.03 21.15 -0.98
CA GLU A 3 -7.19 21.72 -2.30
C GLU A 3 -6.43 20.88 -3.35
N GLY A 4 -7.20 20.15 -4.17
CA GLY A 4 -6.71 19.45 -5.35
C GLY A 4 -6.82 17.92 -5.34
N MET A 5 -7.41 17.29 -4.32
CA MET A 5 -7.70 15.84 -4.36
C MET A 5 -9.19 15.55 -4.58
N VAL A 6 -9.48 14.56 -5.42
CA VAL A 6 -10.85 14.03 -5.66
C VAL A 6 -11.32 13.13 -4.50
N ILE A 7 -10.37 12.57 -3.73
CA ILE A 7 -10.61 11.76 -2.52
C ILE A 7 -9.80 12.32 -1.34
N SER A 8 -10.23 12.09 -0.10
CA SER A 8 -9.44 12.46 1.08
C SER A 8 -8.20 11.58 1.24
N GLU A 9 -7.26 12.02 2.09
CA GLU A 9 -6.10 11.21 2.47
C GLU A 9 -6.52 9.86 3.06
N ASP A 10 -7.45 9.85 4.01
CA ASP A 10 -7.99 8.63 4.63
C ASP A 10 -8.58 7.66 3.59
N GLN A 11 -9.34 8.19 2.63
CA GLN A 11 -9.91 7.40 1.53
C GLN A 11 -8.80 6.82 0.62
N GLY A 12 -7.73 7.59 0.38
CA GLY A 12 -6.57 7.12 -0.35
C GLY A 12 -5.85 5.98 0.38
N VAL A 13 -5.66 6.11 1.70
CA VAL A 13 -5.07 5.05 2.55
C VAL A 13 -5.95 3.81 2.58
N GLU A 14 -7.27 3.96 2.67
CA GLU A 14 -8.22 2.84 2.60
C GLU A 14 -8.12 2.10 1.26
N LEU A 15 -8.03 2.83 0.14
CA LEU A 15 -7.83 2.22 -1.18
C LEU A 15 -6.47 1.51 -1.28
N LEU A 16 -5.39 2.06 -0.71
CA LEU A 16 -4.10 1.38 -0.64
C LEU A 16 -4.19 0.05 0.12
N ALA A 17 -4.87 0.06 1.28
CA ALA A 17 -5.10 -1.14 2.07
C ALA A 17 -5.87 -2.19 1.27
N PHE A 18 -6.94 -1.79 0.58
CA PHE A 18 -7.71 -2.68 -0.28
C PHE A 18 -6.84 -3.29 -1.40
N LEU A 19 -6.02 -2.51 -2.09
CA LEU A 19 -5.17 -2.98 -3.18
C LEU A 19 -4.11 -3.99 -2.70
N ILE A 20 -3.42 -3.68 -1.60
CA ILE A 20 -2.35 -4.51 -1.05
C ILE A 20 -2.91 -5.84 -0.51
N THR A 21 -4.01 -5.79 0.25
CA THR A 21 -4.66 -7.00 0.77
C THR A 21 -5.27 -7.84 -0.36
N SER A 22 -5.83 -7.21 -1.39
CA SER A 22 -6.29 -7.91 -2.58
C SER A 22 -5.14 -8.58 -3.34
N ALA A 23 -3.97 -7.94 -3.43
CA ALA A 23 -2.80 -8.54 -4.07
C ALA A 23 -2.39 -9.84 -3.36
N ARG A 24 -2.46 -9.85 -2.03
CA ARG A 24 -2.19 -11.02 -1.19
C ARG A 24 -3.17 -12.18 -1.40
N CYS A 25 -4.43 -11.88 -1.74
CA CYS A 25 -5.44 -12.91 -2.05
C CYS A 25 -5.25 -13.55 -3.44
N HIS A 26 -4.55 -12.89 -4.36
CA HIS A 26 -4.35 -13.38 -5.74
C HIS A 26 -3.00 -14.09 -5.95
N LEU A 27 -2.40 -14.62 -4.88
CA LEU A 27 -1.14 -15.39 -4.94
C LEU A 27 -1.25 -16.75 -5.66
N ASP A 28 -2.47 -17.26 -5.85
CA ASP A 28 -2.75 -18.54 -6.51
C ASP A 28 -3.27 -18.39 -7.95
N ASP A 29 -3.50 -17.15 -8.41
CA ASP A 29 -3.86 -16.86 -9.81
C ASP A 29 -2.64 -17.10 -10.74
N PRO A 30 -2.84 -17.21 -12.08
CA PRO A 30 -1.75 -17.46 -13.01
C PRO A 30 -0.54 -16.58 -12.71
N PRO A 31 0.67 -17.16 -12.67
CA PRO A 31 1.81 -16.58 -11.96
C PRO A 31 1.96 -15.11 -12.30
N ASP A 32 1.84 -14.32 -11.25
CA ASP A 32 2.25 -12.92 -11.16
C ASP A 32 1.31 -11.88 -11.80
N TYR A 33 0.30 -12.24 -12.59
CA TYR A 33 -0.43 -11.20 -13.32
C TYR A 33 -1.45 -10.42 -12.47
N GLY A 34 -2.18 -11.10 -11.59
CA GLY A 34 -3.22 -10.50 -10.76
C GLY A 34 -2.64 -9.62 -9.64
N SER A 35 -1.77 -10.22 -8.82
CA SER A 35 -1.13 -9.54 -7.68
C SER A 35 -0.23 -8.38 -8.11
N MET A 36 0.55 -8.52 -9.19
CA MET A 36 1.42 -7.43 -9.66
C MET A 36 0.64 -6.21 -10.16
N ARG A 37 -0.51 -6.40 -10.81
CA ARG A 37 -1.34 -5.27 -11.26
C ARG A 37 -1.91 -4.47 -10.10
N LEU A 38 -2.29 -5.15 -9.02
CA LEU A 38 -2.79 -4.52 -7.82
C LEU A 38 -1.69 -3.74 -7.10
N LEU A 39 -0.47 -4.28 -7.05
CA LEU A 39 0.69 -3.57 -6.51
C LEU A 39 1.14 -2.41 -7.40
N ASP A 40 1.07 -2.55 -8.73
CA ASP A 40 1.30 -1.44 -9.67
C ASP A 40 0.30 -0.29 -9.44
N ALA A 41 -0.97 -0.62 -9.18
CA ALA A 41 -1.98 0.37 -8.83
C ALA A 41 -1.68 1.03 -7.48
N ALA A 42 -1.24 0.26 -6.47
CA ALA A 42 -0.87 0.80 -5.16
C ALA A 42 0.34 1.74 -5.23
N GLU A 43 1.35 1.41 -6.05
CA GLU A 43 2.52 2.26 -6.28
C GLU A 43 2.12 3.59 -6.92
N ARG A 44 1.31 3.56 -7.99
CA ARG A 44 0.82 4.78 -8.65
C ARG A 44 -0.01 5.65 -7.72
N LEU A 45 -0.89 5.04 -6.92
CA LEU A 45 -1.70 5.77 -5.94
C LEU A 45 -0.79 6.43 -4.88
N SER A 46 0.23 5.71 -4.41
CA SER A 46 1.22 6.24 -3.48
C SER A 46 1.97 7.44 -4.06
N ASP A 47 2.39 7.36 -5.33
CA ASP A 47 3.03 8.47 -6.04
C ASP A 47 2.13 9.69 -6.20
N PHE A 48 0.82 9.50 -6.46
CA PHE A 48 -0.12 10.61 -6.53
C PHE A 48 -0.36 11.27 -5.17
N MET A 49 -0.20 10.54 -4.08
CA MET A 49 -0.47 11.03 -2.73
C MET A 49 0.76 11.67 -2.07
N LYS A 50 1.98 11.21 -2.37
CA LYS A 50 3.19 11.49 -1.56
C LYS A 50 3.45 12.96 -1.25
N GLU A 51 3.26 13.88 -2.18
CA GLU A 51 3.56 15.31 -1.95
C GLU A 51 2.47 16.05 -1.17
N ARG A 52 1.31 15.42 -0.99
CA ARG A 52 0.12 16.06 -0.41
C ARG A 52 -0.36 15.37 0.86
N ALA A 53 0.19 14.21 1.19
CA ALA A 53 -0.12 13.45 2.38
C ALA A 53 0.53 14.06 3.63
N SER A 54 -0.02 13.75 4.80
CA SER A 54 0.59 14.07 6.10
C SER A 54 1.98 13.42 6.24
N PRO A 55 2.86 13.95 7.11
CA PRO A 55 4.18 13.36 7.37
C PRO A 55 4.13 11.88 7.77
N GLU A 56 3.10 11.49 8.52
CA GLU A 56 2.88 10.12 8.97
C GLU A 56 2.54 9.20 7.78
N THR A 57 1.60 9.62 6.93
CA THR A 57 1.24 8.88 5.72
C THR A 57 2.40 8.85 4.72
N GLN A 58 3.17 9.94 4.59
CA GLN A 58 4.36 9.96 3.74
C GLN A 58 5.37 8.86 4.10
N GLN A 59 5.52 8.52 5.38
CA GLN A 59 6.38 7.42 5.82
C GLN A 59 5.85 6.08 5.33
N LEU A 60 4.54 5.84 5.46
CA LEU A 60 3.89 4.64 4.90
C LEU A 60 4.08 4.56 3.38
N LEU A 61 3.82 5.65 2.66
CA LEU A 61 3.96 5.69 1.20
C LEU A 61 5.40 5.43 0.75
N ALA A 62 6.39 5.99 1.47
CA ALA A 62 7.80 5.73 1.19
C ALA A 62 8.18 4.24 1.37
N LEU A 63 7.61 3.57 2.37
CA LEU A 63 7.78 2.12 2.56
C LEU A 63 7.18 1.34 1.39
N ILE A 64 5.93 1.64 1.00
CA ILE A 64 5.25 0.98 -0.12
C ILE A 64 6.04 1.15 -1.42
N LEU A 65 6.56 2.34 -1.70
CA LEU A 65 7.37 2.62 -2.89
C LEU A 65 8.73 1.91 -2.87
N LYS A 66 9.35 1.79 -1.70
CA LYS A 66 10.63 1.07 -1.52
C LYS A 66 10.48 -0.43 -1.71
N GLU A 67 9.38 -0.99 -1.22
CA GLU A 67 9.09 -2.42 -1.23
C GLU A 67 8.34 -2.86 -2.50
N SER A 68 8.02 -1.95 -3.44
CA SER A 68 7.30 -2.30 -4.66
C SER A 68 8.06 -3.35 -5.48
N PRO A 69 7.39 -4.43 -5.93
CA PRO A 69 7.99 -5.46 -6.77
C PRO A 69 8.54 -4.94 -8.10
N ARG A 70 8.16 -3.73 -8.56
CA ARG A 70 8.81 -3.09 -9.72
C ARG A 70 10.29 -2.82 -9.48
N VAL A 71 10.67 -2.51 -8.25
CA VAL A 71 12.06 -2.29 -7.83
C VAL A 71 12.78 -3.61 -7.64
N GLN A 72 12.05 -4.66 -7.28
CA GLN A 72 12.55 -6.04 -7.17
C GLN A 72 12.20 -6.84 -8.43
N SER A 73 12.87 -6.54 -9.55
CA SER A 73 12.72 -7.21 -10.85
C SER A 73 13.07 -8.73 -10.87
N THR A 74 13.18 -9.36 -9.71
CA THR A 74 13.68 -10.72 -9.53
C THR A 74 13.14 -11.36 -8.24
N ILE A 75 11.84 -11.30 -7.96
CA ILE A 75 11.29 -12.24 -6.97
C ILE A 75 11.08 -13.58 -7.69
N ALA A 76 12.17 -14.32 -7.87
CA ALA A 76 12.16 -15.66 -8.45
C ALA A 76 11.59 -16.72 -7.49
N ASP A 77 11.29 -16.32 -6.26
CA ASP A 77 10.90 -17.19 -5.15
C ASP A 77 9.56 -16.76 -4.56
N ARG A 78 8.56 -17.63 -4.72
CA ARG A 78 7.18 -17.42 -4.26
C ARG A 78 7.11 -17.14 -2.75
N ASP A 79 7.97 -17.74 -1.96
CA ASP A 79 7.95 -17.58 -0.49
C ASP A 79 8.43 -16.18 -0.09
N GLN A 80 9.43 -15.66 -0.80
CA GLN A 80 9.91 -14.28 -0.62
C GLN A 80 8.84 -13.27 -1.03
N TYR A 81 8.14 -13.52 -2.15
CA TYR A 81 7.04 -12.66 -2.59
C TYR A 81 5.88 -12.64 -1.59
N THR A 82 5.53 -13.82 -1.08
CA THR A 82 4.47 -13.97 -0.08
C THR A 82 4.82 -13.23 1.21
N SER A 83 6.07 -13.36 1.68
CA SER A 83 6.55 -12.69 2.89
C SER A 83 6.53 -11.17 2.75
N LEU A 84 6.96 -10.64 1.60
CA LEU A 84 6.89 -9.21 1.29
C LEU A 84 5.46 -8.68 1.37
N LEU A 85 4.49 -9.41 0.79
CA LEU A 85 3.09 -9.01 0.85
C LEU A 85 2.51 -9.08 2.26
N ASP A 86 2.91 -10.07 3.07
CA ASP A 86 2.51 -10.19 4.46
C ASP A 86 3.03 -9.01 5.31
N GLU A 87 4.27 -8.56 5.05
CA GLU A 87 4.85 -7.38 5.69
C GLU A 87 4.11 -6.09 5.30
N LEU A 88 3.86 -5.89 4.00
CA LEU A 88 3.08 -4.74 3.52
C LEU A 88 1.68 -4.69 4.14
N CYS A 89 0.97 -5.82 4.21
CA CYS A 89 -0.33 -5.90 4.87
C CYS A 89 -0.23 -5.48 6.34
N ARG A 90 0.83 -5.90 7.04
CA ARG A 90 1.06 -5.57 8.46
C ARG A 90 1.35 -4.09 8.67
N ASP A 91 2.15 -3.48 7.80
CA ASP A 91 2.50 -2.06 7.92
C ASP A 91 1.31 -1.15 7.63
N VAL A 92 0.50 -1.48 6.61
CA VAL A 92 -0.75 -0.76 6.36
C VAL A 92 -1.73 -0.93 7.52
N ALA A 93 -1.90 -2.15 8.05
CA ALA A 93 -2.77 -2.39 9.19
C ALA A 93 -2.31 -1.60 10.44
N ARG A 94 -1.01 -1.54 10.71
CA ARG A 94 -0.45 -0.76 11.81
C ARG A 94 -0.77 0.72 11.66
N HIS A 95 -0.54 1.27 10.47
CA HIS A 95 -0.84 2.67 10.18
C HIS A 95 -2.34 2.98 10.37
N LEU A 96 -3.23 2.10 9.90
CA LEU A 96 -4.68 2.27 10.09
C LEU A 96 -5.10 2.24 11.56
N VAL A 97 -4.50 1.34 12.37
CA VAL A 97 -4.78 1.28 13.82
C VAL A 97 -4.30 2.54 14.52
N GLU A 98 -3.08 2.99 14.23
CA GLU A 98 -2.51 4.21 14.81
C GLU A 98 -3.33 5.45 14.42
N HIS A 99 -3.76 5.54 13.16
CA HIS A 99 -4.56 6.67 12.66
C HIS A 99 -6.00 6.65 13.19
N SER A 100 -6.62 5.48 13.34
CA SER A 100 -7.97 5.35 13.92
C SER A 100 -8.00 5.59 15.44
N MET A 101 -6.93 5.24 16.16
CA MET A 101 -6.78 5.57 17.58
C MET A 101 -6.63 7.09 17.82
N VAL A 102 -6.05 7.83 16.88
CA VAL A 102 -5.95 9.31 16.95
C VAL A 102 -7.32 9.99 16.74
N VAL A 103 -8.24 9.36 16.00
CA VAL A 103 -9.61 9.88 15.78
C VAL A 103 -10.54 9.59 16.95
N ALA A 104 -10.31 8.51 17.71
CA ALA A 104 -11.14 8.13 18.87
C ALA A 104 -10.85 8.93 20.16
N ASP A 105 -9.73 9.66 20.22
CA ASP A 105 -9.30 10.48 21.38
C ASP A 105 -9.56 11.99 21.17
N ARG A 106 -10.43 12.36 20.22
CA ARG A 106 -10.95 13.72 19.98
C ARG A 106 -12.46 13.77 20.16
#